data_AF-A0AAV3GQY7-F1
#
_entry.id   AF-A0AAV3GQY7-F1
#
_cell.length_a   1.000
_cell.length_b   1.000
_cell.length_c   1.000
_cell.angle_alpha   90.00
_cell.angle_beta   90.00
_cell.angle_gamma   90.00
#
_symmetry.space_group_name_H-M   'P 1'
#
loop_
_entity.id
_entity.type
_entity.pdbx_description
1 polymer ?
#
loop_
_entity_poly.entity_id
_entity_poly.type
_entity_poly.pdbx_seq_one_letter_code
_entity_poly.pdbx_strand_id
1 'polypeptide(L)'
;MKGVMNDFYWSFFEKRTMIEKISKKILASPKLIIWMSMIVLIFCIASGFLLSNLLFYRETEETAAKEILSSFSSSGEDPSAEGNDVEEDARPKVMYTDIKGSVKEPGIYSFSSEERVYDVLKRAGGLLEEADSDRINFSAKIEDQQVLYIPAVGEELPEHLDQLASSEGKQPTADSEPPKININTATPSELQQIPGIGSVKAQEIIRFREENGSFQKVEDLQEISGIGEKTVEKLKNFVTIK
;
A
#
# COMPACT_ATOMS: atom_id res chain seq x y z
N MET A 1 29.10 -12.24 -54.87
CA MET A 1 27.77 -11.67 -54.52
C MET A 1 26.59 -12.25 -55.32
N LYS A 2 26.70 -13.37 -56.06
CA LYS A 2 25.58 -13.95 -56.84
C LYS A 2 24.86 -15.16 -56.20
N GLY A 3 25.36 -15.69 -55.08
CA GLY A 3 24.79 -16.89 -54.41
C GLY A 3 23.60 -16.59 -53.50
N VAL A 4 23.64 -15.48 -52.76
CA VAL A 4 22.60 -15.14 -51.76
C VAL A 4 21.24 -14.82 -52.40
N MET A 5 21.26 -14.36 -53.66
CA MET A 5 20.03 -13.99 -54.37
C MET A 5 19.27 -15.19 -54.95
N ASN A 6 19.85 -16.40 -55.02
CA ASN A 6 19.15 -17.57 -55.59
C ASN A 6 18.37 -18.36 -54.54
N ASP A 7 18.91 -18.45 -53.31
CA ASP A 7 18.27 -19.16 -52.19
C ASP A 7 17.00 -18.44 -51.70
N PHE A 8 17.00 -17.10 -51.75
CA PHE A 8 15.83 -16.30 -51.37
C PHE A 8 14.65 -16.53 -52.32
N TYR A 9 14.90 -16.61 -53.63
CA TYR A 9 13.85 -16.83 -54.63
C TYR A 9 13.30 -18.26 -54.59
N TRP A 10 14.16 -19.26 -54.33
CA TRP A 10 13.73 -20.65 -54.17
C TRP A 10 12.87 -20.84 -52.92
N SER A 11 13.28 -20.28 -51.77
CA SER A 11 12.46 -20.30 -50.55
C SER A 11 11.14 -19.56 -50.74
N PHE A 12 11.14 -18.43 -51.45
CA PHE A 12 9.93 -17.69 -51.77
C PHE A 12 8.97 -18.49 -52.67
N PHE A 13 9.49 -19.19 -53.67
CA PHE A 13 8.70 -20.03 -54.57
C PHE A 13 8.08 -21.22 -53.82
N GLU A 14 8.86 -21.91 -52.99
CA GLU A 14 8.39 -23.05 -52.21
C GLU A 14 7.31 -22.63 -51.19
N LYS A 15 7.50 -21.48 -50.52
CA LYS A 15 6.48 -20.88 -49.65
C LYS A 15 5.20 -20.55 -50.42
N ARG A 16 5.29 -20.01 -51.65
CA ARG A 16 4.09 -19.76 -52.48
C ARG A 16 3.32 -21.05 -52.79
N THR A 17 4.00 -22.13 -53.16
CA THR A 17 3.34 -23.41 -53.47
C THR A 17 2.69 -24.06 -52.24
N MET A 18 3.31 -23.91 -51.06
CA MET A 18 2.75 -24.34 -49.79
C MET A 18 1.47 -23.56 -49.44
N ILE A 19 1.49 -22.23 -49.61
CA ILE A 19 0.34 -21.36 -49.37
C ILE A 19 -0.84 -21.73 -50.28
N GLU A 20 -0.60 -22.02 -51.56
CA GLU A 20 -1.66 -22.44 -52.49
C GLU A 20 -2.30 -23.79 -52.08
N LYS A 21 -1.49 -24.75 -51.64
CA LYS A 21 -1.99 -26.05 -51.14
C LYS A 21 -2.83 -25.88 -49.87
N ILE A 22 -2.39 -25.02 -48.95
CA ILE A 22 -3.10 -24.72 -47.70
C ILE A 22 -4.42 -24.00 -48.00
N SER A 23 -4.42 -22.99 -48.89
CA SER A 23 -5.62 -22.26 -49.31
C SER A 23 -6.68 -23.18 -49.92
N LYS A 24 -6.29 -24.07 -50.85
CA LYS A 24 -7.22 -25.05 -51.45
C LYS A 24 -7.83 -26.00 -50.41
N LYS A 25 -7.06 -26.43 -49.41
CA LYS A 25 -7.54 -27.32 -48.33
C LYS A 25 -8.49 -26.59 -47.36
N ILE A 26 -8.24 -25.29 -47.11
CA ILE A 26 -9.12 -24.44 -46.30
C ILE A 26 -10.47 -24.22 -47.00
N LEU A 27 -10.45 -23.91 -48.31
CA LEU A 27 -11.66 -23.70 -49.12
C LEU A 27 -12.51 -24.98 -49.30
N ALA A 28 -11.92 -26.16 -49.22
CA ALA A 28 -12.63 -27.43 -49.38
C ALA A 28 -13.41 -27.90 -48.14
N SER A 29 -13.19 -27.28 -46.97
CA SER A 29 -13.79 -27.74 -45.70
C SER A 29 -14.70 -26.67 -45.09
N PRO A 30 -16.04 -26.79 -45.22
CA PRO A 30 -16.97 -25.75 -44.73
C PRO A 30 -16.88 -25.53 -43.21
N LYS A 31 -16.53 -26.57 -42.44
CA LYS A 31 -16.31 -26.47 -40.98
C LYS A 31 -15.13 -25.58 -40.61
N LEU A 32 -14.05 -25.62 -41.40
CA LEU A 32 -12.84 -24.84 -41.13
C LEU A 32 -13.06 -23.36 -41.48
N ILE A 33 -13.84 -23.09 -42.53
CA ILE A 33 -14.24 -21.72 -42.91
C ILE A 33 -15.08 -21.09 -41.79
N ILE A 34 -16.07 -21.82 -41.26
CA ILE A 34 -16.90 -21.35 -40.14
C ILE A 34 -16.03 -21.08 -38.90
N TRP A 35 -15.10 -21.98 -38.58
CA TRP A 35 -14.22 -21.83 -37.42
C TRP A 35 -13.27 -20.61 -37.57
N MET A 36 -12.69 -20.39 -38.75
CA MET A 36 -11.85 -19.20 -39.03
C MET A 36 -12.66 -17.90 -38.99
N SER A 37 -13.89 -17.91 -39.50
CA SER A 37 -14.78 -16.74 -39.42
C SER A 37 -15.11 -16.38 -37.97
N MET A 38 -15.29 -17.37 -37.09
CA MET A 38 -15.52 -17.13 -35.66
C MET A 38 -14.30 -16.53 -34.97
N ILE A 39 -13.08 -16.99 -35.31
CA ILE A 39 -11.84 -16.44 -34.76
C ILE A 39 -11.66 -14.99 -35.17
N VAL A 40 -11.90 -14.66 -36.45
CA VAL A 40 -11.82 -13.28 -36.95
C VAL A 40 -12.86 -12.39 -36.25
N LEU A 41 -14.08 -12.88 -36.05
CA LEU A 41 -15.12 -12.14 -35.34
C LEU A 41 -14.73 -11.83 -33.89
N ILE A 42 -14.17 -12.80 -33.16
CA ILE A 42 -13.68 -12.59 -31.78
C ILE A 42 -12.55 -11.55 -31.76
N PHE A 43 -11.63 -11.61 -32.73
CA PHE A 43 -10.53 -10.66 -32.82
C PHE A 43 -11.05 -9.23 -33.12
N CYS A 44 -12.05 -9.10 -34.00
CA CYS A 44 -12.72 -7.82 -34.25
C CYS A 44 -13.37 -7.26 -32.97
N ILE A 45 -14.09 -8.09 -32.21
CA ILE A 45 -14.73 -7.66 -30.96
C ILE A 45 -13.67 -7.25 -29.92
N ALA A 46 -12.61 -8.04 -29.75
CA ALA A 46 -11.52 -7.72 -28.82
C ALA A 46 -10.78 -6.43 -29.22
N SER A 47 -10.51 -6.24 -30.51
CA SER A 47 -9.90 -5.01 -31.03
C SER A 47 -10.80 -3.79 -30.84
N GLY A 48 -12.12 -3.95 -31.02
CA GLY A 48 -13.09 -2.89 -30.79
C GLY A 48 -13.22 -2.54 -29.31
N PHE A 49 -13.16 -3.54 -28.42
CA PHE A 49 -13.16 -3.33 -26.97
C PHE A 49 -11.88 -2.62 -26.51
N LEU A 50 -10.71 -3.03 -27.02
CA LEU A 50 -9.43 -2.36 -26.77
C LEU A 50 -9.43 -0.91 -27.28
N LEU A 51 -9.95 -0.67 -28.49
CA LEU A 51 -10.04 0.68 -29.05
C LEU A 51 -11.05 1.54 -28.30
N SER A 52 -12.18 0.96 -27.86
CA SER A 52 -13.17 1.64 -27.01
C SER A 52 -12.59 1.99 -25.64
N ASN A 53 -11.80 1.10 -25.02
CA ASN A 53 -11.10 1.38 -23.77
C ASN A 53 -10.08 2.51 -23.97
N LEU A 54 -9.33 2.48 -25.08
CA LEU A 54 -8.35 3.51 -25.43
C LEU A 54 -9.01 4.88 -25.69
N LEU A 55 -10.18 4.91 -26.33
CA LEU A 55 -10.93 6.15 -26.57
C LEU A 55 -11.57 6.68 -25.27
N PHE A 56 -12.09 5.81 -24.40
CA PHE A 56 -12.63 6.20 -23.10
C PHE A 56 -11.54 6.76 -22.17
N TYR A 57 -10.32 6.20 -22.20
CA TYR A 57 -9.15 6.75 -21.49
C TYR A 57 -8.74 8.15 -21.97
N ARG A 58 -9.00 8.51 -23.23
CA ARG A 58 -8.71 9.85 -23.77
C ARG A 58 -9.73 10.92 -23.34
N GLU A 59 -10.96 10.52 -23.03
CA GLU A 59 -12.02 11.47 -22.66
C GLU A 59 -11.81 12.02 -21.23
N THR A 60 -11.22 11.22 -20.34
CA THR A 60 -10.87 11.61 -18.96
C THR A 60 -9.80 12.70 -18.86
N GLU A 61 -8.90 12.85 -19.84
CA GLU A 61 -7.88 13.92 -19.81
C GLU A 61 -8.44 15.27 -20.29
N GLU A 62 -9.42 15.28 -21.21
CA GLU A 62 -9.97 16.52 -21.76
C GLU A 62 -10.92 17.21 -20.77
N THR A 63 -11.67 16.46 -19.95
CA THR A 63 -12.49 17.02 -18.88
C THR A 63 -11.63 17.57 -17.73
N ALA A 64 -10.56 16.87 -17.35
CA ALA A 64 -9.64 17.30 -16.30
C ALA A 64 -8.87 18.58 -16.67
N ALA A 65 -8.38 18.68 -17.92
CA ALA A 65 -7.68 19.87 -18.38
C ALA A 65 -8.59 21.12 -18.50
N LYS A 66 -9.88 20.92 -18.81
CA LYS A 66 -10.86 22.00 -18.97
C LYS A 66 -11.38 22.54 -17.64
N GLU A 67 -11.49 21.69 -16.61
CA GLU A 67 -11.76 22.12 -15.24
C GLU A 67 -10.61 22.93 -14.62
N ILE A 68 -9.35 22.53 -14.88
CA ILE A 68 -8.17 23.25 -14.39
C ILE A 68 -8.02 24.63 -15.06
N LEU A 69 -8.34 24.75 -16.35
CA LEU A 69 -8.27 26.03 -17.06
C LEU A 69 -9.42 26.99 -16.69
N SER A 70 -10.60 26.43 -16.37
CA SER A 70 -11.76 27.19 -15.87
C SER A 70 -11.54 27.73 -14.47
N SER A 71 -10.82 27.00 -13.60
CA SER A 71 -10.57 27.42 -12.22
C SER A 71 -9.44 28.44 -12.08
N PHE A 72 -8.50 28.50 -13.03
CA PHE A 72 -7.39 29.46 -13.01
C PHE A 72 -7.81 30.89 -13.37
N SER A 73 -8.98 31.09 -14.00
CA SER A 73 -9.37 32.40 -14.54
C SER A 73 -10.20 33.28 -13.58
N SER A 74 -10.42 32.83 -12.34
CA SER A 74 -11.22 33.57 -11.34
C SER A 74 -10.53 33.65 -9.98
N SER A 75 -9.34 34.27 -9.94
CA SER A 75 -8.75 34.70 -8.68
C SER A 75 -8.15 36.11 -8.84
N GLY A 76 -8.95 37.12 -8.52
CA GLY A 76 -8.49 38.45 -8.14
C GLY A 76 -8.67 38.64 -6.63
N GLU A 77 -7.55 38.86 -5.94
CA GLU A 77 -7.26 39.73 -4.76
C GLU A 77 -8.42 40.02 -3.77
N ASP A 78 -8.32 39.96 -2.43
CA ASP A 78 -7.25 40.13 -1.41
C ASP A 78 -7.82 39.63 -0.04
N PRO A 79 -7.03 39.40 1.04
CA PRO A 79 -7.38 38.55 2.18
C PRO A 79 -7.97 39.29 3.37
N SER A 80 -8.86 38.61 4.12
CA SER A 80 -9.05 38.88 5.55
C SER A 80 -9.82 37.76 6.26
N ALA A 81 -9.32 37.42 7.45
CA ALA A 81 -10.01 36.80 8.59
C ALA A 81 -10.29 35.29 8.59
N GLU A 82 -9.49 34.60 9.40
CA GLU A 82 -9.81 33.54 10.38
C GLU A 82 -11.02 32.60 10.14
N GLY A 83 -10.70 31.33 9.95
CA GLY A 83 -11.60 30.18 10.09
C GLY A 83 -10.90 28.89 9.70
N ASN A 84 -10.42 28.13 10.70
CA ASN A 84 -9.84 26.80 10.49
C ASN A 84 -10.94 25.81 10.07
N ASP A 85 -11.08 25.58 8.77
CA ASP A 85 -11.65 24.36 8.23
C ASP A 85 -10.67 23.87 7.16
N VAL A 86 -9.90 22.82 7.50
CA VAL A 86 -9.01 22.16 6.55
C VAL A 86 -9.90 21.37 5.59
N GLU A 87 -10.28 21.99 4.47
CA GLU A 87 -10.64 21.24 3.26
C GLU A 87 -9.38 20.51 2.79
N GLU A 88 -9.22 19.28 3.29
CA GLU A 88 -8.20 18.35 2.81
C GLU A 88 -8.49 18.07 1.32
N ASP A 89 -7.57 18.54 0.49
CA ASP A 89 -7.51 18.40 -0.96
C ASP A 89 -8.03 17.02 -1.43
N ALA A 90 -9.27 16.98 -1.97
CA ALA A 90 -9.99 15.75 -2.35
C ALA A 90 -9.42 15.06 -3.61
N ARG A 91 -8.13 15.24 -3.90
CA ARG A 91 -7.42 14.50 -4.94
C ARG A 91 -7.07 13.11 -4.42
N PRO A 92 -7.34 12.03 -5.17
CA PRO A 92 -7.04 10.68 -4.72
C PRO A 92 -5.53 10.52 -4.50
N LYS A 93 -5.11 10.39 -3.23
CA LYS A 93 -3.72 10.20 -2.85
C LYS A 93 -3.30 8.76 -3.15
N VAL A 94 -2.34 8.61 -4.06
CA VAL A 94 -1.71 7.32 -4.38
C VAL A 94 -0.57 7.06 -3.41
N MET A 95 -0.57 5.89 -2.79
CA MET A 95 0.36 5.45 -1.74
C MET A 95 1.08 4.18 -2.20
N TYR A 96 2.18 3.82 -1.54
CA TYR A 96 2.98 2.64 -1.91
C TYR A 96 3.24 1.73 -0.72
N THR A 97 3.17 0.42 -0.93
CA THR A 97 3.51 -0.61 0.06
C THR A 97 4.46 -1.63 -0.55
N ASP A 98 5.40 -2.13 0.25
CA ASP A 98 6.35 -3.18 -0.12
C ASP A 98 5.85 -4.53 0.39
N ILE A 99 5.51 -5.46 -0.50
CA ILE A 99 5.02 -6.79 -0.17
C ILE A 99 6.16 -7.82 -0.23
N LYS A 100 6.35 -8.53 0.88
CA LYS A 100 7.41 -9.54 1.08
C LYS A 100 6.88 -10.86 1.64
N GLY A 101 7.72 -11.88 1.61
CA GLY A 101 7.44 -13.19 2.19
C GLY A 101 6.70 -14.11 1.21
N SER A 102 5.76 -14.89 1.73
CA SER A 102 5.08 -16.00 1.06
C SER A 102 3.96 -15.56 0.11
N VAL A 103 4.30 -14.72 -0.88
CA VAL A 103 3.40 -14.23 -1.95
C VAL A 103 3.95 -14.59 -3.32
N LYS A 104 3.08 -14.73 -4.33
CA LYS A 104 3.51 -15.14 -5.68
C LYS A 104 4.40 -14.11 -6.35
N GLU A 105 4.05 -12.83 -6.22
CA GLU A 105 4.79 -11.73 -6.82
C GLU A 105 5.15 -10.71 -5.73
N PRO A 106 6.28 -10.89 -5.02
CA PRO A 106 6.78 -9.89 -4.08
C PRO A 106 7.21 -8.61 -4.81
N GLY A 107 7.06 -7.46 -4.16
CA GLY A 107 7.46 -6.18 -4.74
C GLY A 107 6.67 -4.99 -4.20
N ILE A 108 6.90 -3.83 -4.81
CA ILE A 108 6.24 -2.57 -4.43
C ILE A 108 4.96 -2.40 -5.23
N TYR A 109 3.85 -2.13 -4.55
CA TYR A 109 2.54 -1.94 -5.15
C TYR A 109 1.97 -0.57 -4.75
N SER A 110 1.34 0.10 -5.72
CA SER A 110 0.55 1.29 -5.45
C SER A 110 -0.85 0.94 -4.97
N PHE A 111 -1.43 1.78 -4.12
CA PHE A 111 -2.81 1.64 -3.64
C PHE A 111 -3.44 3.00 -3.30
N SER A 112 -4.77 3.04 -3.16
CA SER A 112 -5.51 4.22 -2.68
C SER A 112 -5.93 4.08 -1.21
N SER A 113 -6.30 5.18 -0.55
CA SER A 113 -6.72 5.20 0.87
C SER A 113 -7.92 4.29 1.23
N GLU A 114 -8.64 3.83 0.21
CA GLU A 114 -9.83 2.99 0.35
C GLU A 114 -9.55 1.51 0.19
N GLU A 115 -8.36 1.14 -0.28
CA GLU A 115 -7.97 -0.25 -0.51
C GLU A 115 -7.44 -0.92 0.77
N ARG A 116 -7.68 -2.23 0.86
CA ARG A 116 -7.25 -3.08 1.98
C ARG A 116 -6.13 -4.02 1.57
N VAL A 117 -5.51 -4.65 2.57
CA VAL A 117 -4.49 -5.71 2.39
C VAL A 117 -4.92 -6.75 1.35
N TYR A 118 -6.18 -7.19 1.38
CA TYR A 118 -6.74 -8.12 0.41
C TYR A 118 -6.59 -7.65 -1.06
N ASP A 119 -6.91 -6.39 -1.34
CA ASP A 119 -6.94 -5.85 -2.70
C ASP A 119 -5.53 -5.81 -3.31
N VAL A 120 -4.54 -5.44 -2.50
CA VAL A 120 -3.16 -5.34 -2.95
C VAL A 120 -2.51 -6.73 -3.06
N LEU A 121 -2.80 -7.65 -2.14
CA LEU A 121 -2.34 -9.05 -2.25
C LEU A 121 -2.93 -9.75 -3.47
N LYS A 122 -4.18 -9.44 -3.84
CA LYS A 122 -4.77 -9.97 -5.08
C LYS A 122 -4.01 -9.50 -6.31
N ARG A 123 -3.50 -8.26 -6.32
CA ARG A 123 -2.62 -7.75 -7.38
C ARG A 123 -1.22 -8.38 -7.36
N ALA A 124 -0.73 -8.77 -6.18
CA ALA A 124 0.50 -9.55 -6.01
C ALA A 124 0.38 -11.05 -6.39
N GLY A 125 -0.67 -11.43 -7.13
CA GLY A 125 -0.94 -12.81 -7.54
C GLY A 125 -1.53 -13.71 -6.43
N GLY A 126 -1.75 -13.16 -5.23
CA GLY A 126 -2.20 -13.88 -4.05
C GLY A 126 -1.06 -14.56 -3.29
N LEU A 127 -1.46 -15.35 -2.29
CA LEU A 127 -0.55 -16.08 -1.42
C LEU A 127 0.05 -17.32 -2.10
N LEU A 128 1.22 -17.75 -1.63
CA LEU A 128 1.78 -19.08 -1.90
C LEU A 128 1.06 -20.14 -1.05
N GLU A 129 1.26 -21.42 -1.36
CA GLU A 129 0.57 -22.53 -0.66
C GLU A 129 1.10 -22.72 0.77
N GLU A 130 2.37 -22.41 0.97
CA GLU A 130 3.05 -22.39 2.27
C GLU A 130 2.73 -21.16 3.13
N ALA A 131 1.97 -20.18 2.61
CA ALA A 131 1.67 -18.96 3.34
C ALA A 131 0.72 -19.22 4.52
N ASP A 132 0.98 -18.60 5.65
CA ASP A 132 0.12 -18.65 6.82
C ASP A 132 -0.95 -17.55 6.74
N SER A 133 -2.09 -17.89 6.14
CA SER A 133 -3.21 -16.96 5.97
C SER A 133 -3.87 -16.54 7.29
N ASP A 134 -3.77 -17.37 8.32
CA ASP A 134 -4.43 -17.12 9.61
C ASP A 134 -3.75 -15.98 10.40
N ARG A 135 -2.53 -15.63 10.02
CA ARG A 135 -1.73 -14.54 10.61
C ARG A 135 -1.85 -13.20 9.87
N ILE A 136 -2.72 -13.12 8.86
CA ILE A 136 -2.87 -11.94 8.01
C ILE A 136 -4.25 -11.32 8.22
N ASN A 137 -4.29 -10.05 8.61
CA ASN A 137 -5.54 -9.29 8.57
C ASN A 137 -5.82 -8.78 7.13
N PHE A 138 -6.49 -9.60 6.32
CA PHE A 138 -6.89 -9.21 4.95
C PHE A 138 -7.75 -7.95 4.88
N SER A 139 -8.45 -7.63 5.97
CA SER A 139 -9.33 -6.47 6.07
C SER A 139 -8.59 -5.21 6.51
N ALA A 140 -7.33 -5.29 6.92
CA ALA A 140 -6.59 -4.12 7.39
C ALA A 140 -6.44 -3.07 6.28
N LYS A 141 -6.53 -1.80 6.68
CA LYS A 141 -6.07 -0.68 5.83
C LYS A 141 -4.54 -0.73 5.74
N ILE A 142 -4.01 -0.18 4.67
CA ILE A 142 -2.58 -0.11 4.41
C ILE A 142 -2.13 1.33 4.63
N GLU A 143 -1.02 1.49 5.34
CA GLU A 143 -0.37 2.79 5.50
C GLU A 143 0.67 3.02 4.41
N ASP A 144 0.85 4.28 4.00
CA ASP A 144 1.89 4.62 3.04
C ASP A 144 3.26 4.27 3.60
N GLN A 145 4.15 3.76 2.74
CA GLN A 145 5.51 3.33 3.09
C GLN A 145 5.58 2.11 4.04
N GLN A 146 4.45 1.45 4.30
CA GLN A 146 4.42 0.22 5.09
C GLN A 146 5.01 -0.97 4.30
N VAL A 147 5.73 -1.84 5.02
CA VAL A 147 6.12 -3.17 4.53
C VAL A 147 5.08 -4.19 4.98
N LEU A 148 4.44 -4.88 4.04
CA LEU A 148 3.52 -5.98 4.29
C LEU A 148 4.28 -7.31 4.15
N TYR A 149 4.58 -7.94 5.28
CA TYR A 149 5.24 -9.24 5.29
C TYR A 149 4.23 -10.38 5.47
N ILE A 150 4.30 -11.38 4.59
CA ILE A 150 3.44 -12.56 4.61
C ILE A 150 4.25 -13.77 5.11
N PRO A 151 3.99 -14.28 6.33
CA PRO A 151 4.73 -15.43 6.86
C PRO A 151 4.40 -16.74 6.13
N ALA A 152 5.34 -17.67 6.13
CA ALA A 152 5.07 -19.08 5.90
C ALA A 152 4.54 -19.78 7.16
N VAL A 153 3.83 -20.90 7.00
CA VAL A 153 3.36 -21.73 8.12
C VAL A 153 4.54 -22.22 8.94
N GLY A 154 4.55 -21.90 10.23
CA GLY A 154 5.63 -22.26 11.16
C GLY A 154 6.85 -21.33 11.12
N GLU A 155 6.79 -20.21 10.41
CA GLU A 155 7.83 -19.18 10.43
C GLU A 155 7.80 -18.38 11.76
N GLU A 156 8.92 -18.36 12.47
CA GLU A 156 9.10 -17.52 13.65
C GLU A 156 9.52 -16.11 13.22
N LEU A 157 8.55 -15.20 13.17
CA LEU A 157 8.78 -13.77 12.99
C LEU A 157 9.30 -13.16 14.30
N PRO A 158 10.33 -12.30 14.25
CA PRO A 158 10.65 -11.43 15.36
C PRO A 158 9.39 -10.66 15.82
N GLU A 159 9.19 -10.51 17.14
CA GLU A 159 7.98 -9.91 17.73
C GLU A 159 7.61 -8.53 17.14
N HIS A 160 8.60 -7.79 16.63
CA HIS A 160 8.41 -6.48 16.00
C HIS A 160 7.80 -6.52 14.59
N LEU A 161 7.89 -7.65 13.88
CA LEU A 161 7.25 -7.84 12.56
C LEU A 161 5.87 -8.49 12.67
N ASP A 162 5.62 -9.25 13.74
CA ASP A 162 4.33 -9.90 14.00
C ASP A 162 3.21 -8.88 14.26
N GLN A 163 3.56 -7.70 14.81
CA GLN A 163 2.63 -6.58 15.01
C GLN A 163 2.22 -5.89 13.71
N LEU A 164 3.02 -5.97 12.63
CA LEU A 164 2.72 -5.35 11.33
C LEU A 164 1.80 -6.21 10.45
N ALA A 165 1.78 -7.52 10.66
CA ALA A 165 0.90 -8.45 9.95
C ALA A 165 -0.50 -8.57 10.60
N SER A 166 -0.60 -8.24 11.90
CA SER A 166 -1.80 -8.35 12.71
C SER A 166 -2.11 -7.04 13.41
N SER A 167 -2.57 -6.02 12.66
CA SER A 167 -3.23 -4.86 13.27
C SER A 167 -4.68 -5.24 13.60
N GLU A 168 -4.85 -6.05 14.64
CA GLU A 168 -6.05 -6.15 15.48
C GLU A 168 -5.69 -6.83 16.81
N GLY A 169 -5.60 -6.00 17.86
CA GLY A 169 -5.85 -6.32 19.27
C GLY A 169 -5.46 -7.69 19.79
N LYS A 170 -4.17 -8.01 19.90
CA LYS A 170 -3.75 -9.04 20.86
C LYS A 170 -3.84 -8.45 22.26
N GLN A 171 -4.96 -8.73 22.92
CA GLN A 171 -5.14 -8.54 24.35
C GLN A 171 -3.92 -9.14 25.07
N PRO A 172 -3.24 -8.40 25.96
CA PRO A 172 -1.98 -8.86 26.54
C PRO A 172 -2.23 -10.16 27.30
N THR A 173 -1.53 -11.22 26.88
CA THR A 173 -1.39 -12.44 27.67
C THR A 173 -0.72 -12.06 28.98
N ALA A 174 -1.40 -12.39 30.08
CA ALA A 174 -1.22 -11.86 31.42
C ALA A 174 0.04 -12.34 32.17
N ASP A 175 1.19 -12.49 31.51
CA ASP A 175 2.45 -12.90 32.17
C ASP A 175 3.70 -12.13 31.73
N SER A 176 3.55 -11.07 30.93
CA SER A 176 4.62 -10.10 30.69
C SER A 176 4.22 -8.77 31.33
N GLU A 177 5.00 -8.28 32.30
CA GLU A 177 4.83 -6.89 32.78
C GLU A 177 4.79 -5.95 31.56
N PRO A 178 3.85 -4.99 31.50
CA PRO A 178 3.78 -4.06 30.38
C PRO A 178 5.15 -3.39 30.18
N PRO A 179 5.60 -3.20 28.93
CA PRO A 179 6.90 -2.60 28.66
C PRO A 179 6.96 -1.21 29.33
N LYS A 180 7.95 -1.03 30.21
CA LYS A 180 8.14 0.23 30.94
C LYS A 180 8.69 1.30 30.01
N ILE A 181 8.05 2.47 30.02
CA ILE A 181 8.38 3.61 29.17
C ILE A 181 9.52 4.42 29.81
N ASN A 182 10.58 4.70 29.05
CA ASN A 182 11.68 5.53 29.54
C ASN A 182 11.32 7.02 29.49
N ILE A 183 11.14 7.66 30.64
CA ILE A 183 10.71 9.07 30.69
C ILE A 183 11.76 10.06 30.16
N ASN A 184 13.05 9.68 30.14
CA ASN A 184 14.12 10.53 29.64
C ASN A 184 14.19 10.57 28.11
N THR A 185 13.69 9.53 27.43
CA THR A 185 13.80 9.40 25.96
C THR A 185 12.45 9.35 25.25
N ALA A 186 11.37 9.05 25.96
CA ALA A 186 10.04 8.92 25.37
C ALA A 186 9.57 10.22 24.71
N THR A 187 8.85 10.04 23.60
CA THR A 187 8.13 11.10 22.89
C THR A 187 6.85 11.49 23.63
N PRO A 188 6.24 12.65 23.31
CA PRO A 188 4.97 13.05 23.92
C PRO A 188 3.85 12.02 23.72
N SER A 189 3.83 11.32 22.59
CA SER A 189 2.84 10.28 22.29
C SER A 189 3.05 9.02 23.11
N GLU A 190 4.30 8.58 23.27
CA GLU A 190 4.65 7.44 24.12
C GLU A 190 4.34 7.72 25.59
N LEU A 191 4.65 8.92 26.09
CA LEU A 191 4.32 9.31 27.48
C LEU A 191 2.81 9.27 27.75
N GLN A 192 1.98 9.58 26.77
CA GLN A 192 0.51 9.51 26.88
C GLN A 192 -0.03 8.08 26.96
N GLN A 193 0.77 7.06 26.61
CA GLN A 193 0.39 5.67 26.80
C GLN A 193 0.46 5.25 28.28
N ILE A 194 1.10 6.05 29.13
CA ILE A 194 1.22 5.77 30.57
C ILE A 194 -0.11 6.10 31.26
N PRO A 195 -0.73 5.14 31.99
CA PRO A 195 -1.98 5.39 32.70
C PRO A 195 -1.89 6.58 33.67
N GLY A 196 -2.74 7.59 33.46
CA GLY A 196 -2.79 8.80 34.29
C GLY A 196 -1.89 9.95 33.81
N ILE A 197 -1.17 9.77 32.70
CA ILE A 197 -0.44 10.81 31.96
C ILE A 197 -1.24 11.17 30.71
N GLY A 198 -1.82 12.37 30.70
CA GLY A 198 -2.45 12.96 29.51
C GLY A 198 -1.52 13.94 28.81
N SER A 199 -1.98 14.51 27.70
CA SER A 199 -1.22 15.48 26.87
C SER A 199 -0.53 16.59 27.68
N VAL A 200 -1.24 17.21 28.63
CA VAL A 200 -0.71 18.28 29.48
C VAL A 200 0.47 17.81 30.33
N LYS A 201 0.35 16.65 30.98
CA LYS A 201 1.43 16.09 31.83
C LYS A 201 2.59 15.60 30.98
N ALA A 202 2.31 15.00 29.82
CA ALA A 202 3.34 14.58 28.89
C ALA A 202 4.19 15.77 28.44
N GLN A 203 3.57 16.89 28.06
CA GLN A 203 4.29 18.12 27.72
C GLN A 203 5.11 18.66 28.88
N GLU A 204 4.58 18.62 30.10
CA GLU A 204 5.27 19.07 31.30
C GLU A 204 6.52 18.20 31.62
N ILE A 205 6.44 16.88 31.42
CA ILE A 205 7.58 15.95 31.52
C ILE A 205 8.69 16.33 30.54
N ILE A 206 8.32 16.63 29.29
CA ILE A 206 9.26 17.05 28.24
C ILE A 206 9.93 18.37 28.63
N ARG A 207 9.13 19.37 29.02
CA ARG A 207 9.65 20.68 29.43
C ARG A 207 10.59 20.55 30.63
N PHE A 208 10.21 19.75 31.62
CA PHE A 208 11.04 19.52 32.80
C PHE A 208 12.41 18.97 32.44
N ARG A 209 12.48 17.94 31.57
CA ARG A 209 13.78 17.34 31.19
C ARG A 209 14.64 18.24 30.29
N GLU A 210 14.02 19.15 29.55
CA GLU A 210 14.72 20.15 28.73
C GLU A 210 15.30 21.28 29.59
N GLU A 211 14.59 21.70 30.64
CA GLU A 211 14.99 22.81 31.51
C GLU A 211 15.90 22.37 32.66
N ASN A 212 15.61 21.23 33.30
CA ASN A 212 16.26 20.76 34.52
C ASN A 212 17.20 19.55 34.27
N GLY A 213 17.18 19.01 33.06
CA GLY A 213 17.94 17.81 32.68
C GLY A 213 17.19 16.50 32.98
N SER A 214 17.84 15.38 32.68
CA SER A 214 17.23 14.04 32.80
C SER A 214 16.81 13.71 34.24
N PHE A 215 15.65 13.07 34.38
CA PHE A 215 15.19 12.48 35.64
C PHE A 215 16.17 11.41 36.11
N GLN A 216 16.53 11.43 37.39
CA GLN A 216 17.48 10.49 37.99
C GLN A 216 16.78 9.32 38.67
N LYS A 217 15.57 9.57 39.16
CA LYS A 217 14.70 8.58 39.82
C LYS A 217 13.25 8.82 39.45
N VAL A 218 12.41 7.81 39.60
CA VAL A 218 10.98 7.91 39.26
C VAL A 218 10.26 8.91 40.18
N GLU A 219 10.76 9.10 41.40
CA GLU A 219 10.25 10.07 42.36
C GLU A 219 10.38 11.53 41.90
N ASP A 220 11.31 11.83 40.99
CA ASP A 220 11.49 13.18 40.44
C ASP A 220 10.26 13.63 39.62
N LEU A 221 9.41 12.70 39.19
CA LEU A 221 8.13 13.02 38.56
C LEU A 221 7.18 13.82 39.48
N GLN A 222 7.43 13.88 40.79
CA GLN A 222 6.65 14.71 41.72
C GLN A 222 6.85 16.21 41.51
N GLU A 223 7.93 16.62 40.83
CA GLU A 223 8.19 18.03 40.50
C GLU A 223 7.23 18.55 39.41
N ILE A 224 6.51 17.64 38.75
CA ILE A 224 5.57 17.93 37.69
C ILE A 224 4.19 18.22 38.27
N SER A 225 3.63 19.37 37.91
CA SER A 225 2.30 19.78 38.36
C SER A 225 1.23 18.73 38.03
N GLY A 226 0.50 18.28 39.06
CA GLY A 226 -0.55 17.26 38.92
C GLY A 226 -0.07 15.80 39.00
N ILE A 227 1.21 15.57 39.34
CA ILE A 227 1.74 14.25 39.69
C ILE A 227 2.09 14.24 41.19
N GLY A 228 1.20 13.66 42.01
CA GLY A 228 1.45 13.47 43.44
C GLY A 228 2.05 12.09 43.75
N GLU A 229 2.45 11.90 45.01
CA GLU A 229 3.06 10.64 45.52
C GLU A 229 2.26 9.38 45.15
N LYS A 230 0.94 9.41 45.33
CA LYS A 230 0.02 8.31 44.96
C LYS A 230 0.01 8.01 43.46
N THR A 231 0.22 9.03 42.63
CA THR A 231 0.30 8.86 41.18
C THR A 231 1.65 8.24 40.84
N VAL A 232 2.74 8.75 41.39
CA VAL A 232 4.09 8.18 41.18
C VAL A 232 4.15 6.71 41.55
N GLU A 233 3.55 6.31 42.67
CA GLU A 233 3.50 4.91 43.10
C GLU A 233 2.83 4.00 42.06
N LYS A 234 1.77 4.48 41.39
CA LYS A 234 1.14 3.78 40.28
C LYS A 234 2.02 3.76 39.03
N LEU A 235 2.71 4.87 38.75
CA LEU A 235 3.56 5.02 37.57
C LEU A 235 4.80 4.14 37.62
N LYS A 236 5.32 3.78 38.80
CA LYS A 236 6.51 2.91 38.96
C LYS A 236 6.44 1.59 38.19
N ASN A 237 5.24 1.06 37.96
CA ASN A 237 5.04 -0.17 37.21
C ASN A 237 5.07 0.03 35.68
N PHE A 238 4.99 1.27 35.20
CA PHE A 238 4.89 1.63 33.79
C PHE A 238 6.05 2.47 33.27
N VAL A 239 6.93 2.95 34.15
CA VAL A 239 8.02 3.86 33.78
C VAL A 239 9.37 3.34 34.22
N THR A 240 10.43 3.73 33.50
CA THR A 240 11.82 3.43 33.83
C THR A 240 12.69 4.67 33.64
N ILE A 241 13.83 4.68 34.34
CA ILE A 241 14.94 5.60 34.11
C ILE A 241 16.06 4.76 33.48
N LYS A 242 16.64 5.23 32.36
CA LYS A 242 17.90 4.73 31.80
C LYS A 242 18.77 5.91 31.40
#